data_AF-A0A8T6Y928-F1
#
_entry.id   AF-A0A8T6Y928-F1
#
_cell.length_a   1.000
_cell.length_b   1.000
_cell.length_c   1.000
_cell.angle_alpha   90.00
_cell.angle_beta   90.00
_cell.angle_gamma   90.00
#
_symmetry.space_group_name_H-M   'P 1'
#
loop_
_entity.id
_entity.type
_entity.pdbx_description
1 polymer ?
#
loop_
_entity_poly.entity_id
_entity_poly.type
_entity_poly.pdbx_seq_one_letter_code
_entity_poly.pdbx_strand_id
1 'polypeptide(L)'
;MNLDFHYYGTYVAARLAGYDKDPAQTIAHAAQYVDDSNESMLKDSLGHYYISDFSPIPTVQSMWDMAKKDIFWSEEALNKIADIWVPFHFLPGNYGKNTNIKQYTGPQTDSGSLYRWTFDDESTKQFKMLCQPNNLIVKTMINDIILNHKNNDYTLHLAGMRMHVLADTWAHMFYIGMPAWFINDALEDVFIVNGTAKTPYKWLRVWPWDDSTDIIHGDTATPNMLAYNSVVYLGHGRMGHLPDYPWYKYEYTPRWSKNPITKDNTSYFLQAFKQLTKALECIKNNTIFDINSYADLPAETENVIKKILSTTPKDNDQSETWRNNIGKIKINGTPLEVPVVYNKDLWLDKVKEKMSVKDTDYYHFNKSACLHLKLVQDSLAANNINFDSTPREDIVSTRFKCKKGKYIGPIDESYKSIQYYPQMQDRGITLQIIKQTPRLLTSGDIIEIKTLESTTGKYNFLGAWETTSLYYYLRAYDLSKQKWQIEKVDSGGSKAINAGDRVRFKNMHFDQEPYMCTYDYWMGGTYLTTQANGSSDNAIWIMDGLTEFDINIVTDDYFRSDIIDLDTSTRIHDDIKIYGIIDSNNNVDINNLRTALDNIGLGFIHVALTDDQKEQVYIQLQKIVN
;
A
#
# COMPACT_ATOMS: atom_id res chain seq x y z
N MET A 1 12.91 12.87 0.86
CA MET A 1 13.85 13.90 1.35
C MET A 1 15.18 13.81 0.61
N ASN A 2 16.00 14.86 0.61
CA ASN A 2 17.23 14.90 -0.19
C ASN A 2 18.32 13.94 0.33
N LEU A 3 19.22 13.57 -0.59
CA LEU A 3 20.39 12.72 -0.30
C LEU A 3 21.21 13.21 0.89
N ASP A 4 21.28 14.53 1.03
CA ASP A 4 22.07 15.22 2.04
C ASP A 4 21.72 14.79 3.47
N PHE A 5 20.45 14.80 3.85
CA PHE A 5 20.01 14.51 5.20
C PHE A 5 19.93 13.01 5.48
N HIS A 6 19.41 12.22 4.54
CA HIS A 6 19.32 10.76 4.70
C HIS A 6 20.71 10.12 4.82
N TYR A 7 21.72 10.60 4.08
CA TYR A 7 23.08 10.11 4.22
C TYR A 7 23.89 10.86 5.30
N TYR A 8 24.21 12.14 5.10
CA TYR A 8 25.13 12.86 5.98
C TYR A 8 24.51 13.20 7.34
N GLY A 9 23.23 13.56 7.36
CA GLY A 9 22.48 13.79 8.61
C GLY A 9 22.47 12.53 9.48
N THR A 10 22.10 11.38 8.90
CA THR A 10 22.11 10.08 9.59
C THR A 10 23.52 9.68 10.05
N TYR A 11 24.55 9.88 9.22
CA TYR A 11 25.93 9.61 9.61
C TYR A 11 26.32 10.40 10.86
N VAL A 12 26.08 11.72 10.87
CA VAL A 12 26.43 12.56 12.03
C VAL A 12 25.60 12.16 13.25
N ALA A 13 24.31 11.88 13.10
CA ALA A 13 23.47 11.38 14.19
C ALA A 13 24.02 10.07 14.79
N ALA A 14 24.47 9.13 13.95
CA ALA A 14 25.10 7.89 14.41
C ALA A 14 26.43 8.14 15.12
N ARG A 15 27.29 9.04 14.61
CA ARG A 15 28.54 9.41 15.29
C ARG A 15 28.26 10.01 16.67
N LEU A 16 27.31 10.93 16.78
CA LEU A 16 26.91 11.56 18.05
C LEU A 16 26.29 10.56 19.03
N ALA A 17 25.55 9.56 18.52
CA ALA A 17 25.04 8.44 19.31
C ALA A 17 26.15 7.47 19.79
N GLY A 18 27.40 7.70 19.40
CA GLY A 18 28.58 6.96 19.85
C GLY A 18 29.01 5.83 18.92
N TYR A 19 28.48 5.71 17.69
CA TYR A 19 28.98 4.74 16.71
C TYR A 19 30.33 5.19 16.15
N ASP A 20 31.20 4.20 15.94
CA ASP A 20 32.45 4.42 15.21
C ASP A 20 32.16 4.75 13.74
N LYS A 21 33.19 5.23 13.03
CA LYS A 21 33.09 5.69 11.65
C LYS A 21 32.46 4.66 10.71
N ASP A 22 32.95 3.43 10.70
CA ASP A 22 32.52 2.42 9.72
C ASP A 22 31.08 1.93 9.97
N PRO A 23 30.66 1.61 11.22
CA PRO A 23 29.25 1.35 11.51
C PRO A 23 28.34 2.53 11.20
N ALA A 24 28.74 3.77 11.53
CA ALA A 24 27.97 4.96 11.22
C ALA A 24 27.81 5.16 9.70
N GLN A 25 28.85 4.87 8.91
CA GLN A 25 28.78 4.93 7.45
C GLN A 25 27.87 3.84 6.88
N THR A 26 27.87 2.64 7.47
CA THR A 26 26.96 1.55 7.07
C THR A 26 25.50 1.93 7.32
N ILE A 27 25.19 2.47 8.51
CA ILE A 27 23.86 2.97 8.86
C ILE A 27 23.43 4.09 7.89
N ALA A 28 24.31 5.05 7.62
CA ALA A 28 24.02 6.14 6.69
C ALA A 28 23.80 5.67 5.26
N HIS A 29 24.61 4.73 4.77
CA HIS A 29 24.45 4.15 3.44
C HIS A 29 23.11 3.41 3.34
N ALA A 30 22.77 2.59 4.34
CA ALA A 30 21.47 1.91 4.40
C ALA A 30 20.30 2.90 4.41
N ALA A 31 20.42 4.02 5.11
CA ALA A 31 19.38 5.05 5.10
C ALA A 31 19.18 5.62 3.67
N GLN A 32 20.25 6.07 3.02
CA GLN A 32 20.15 6.61 1.66
C GLN A 32 19.69 5.58 0.62
N TYR A 33 20.12 4.33 0.76
CA TYR A 33 19.82 3.28 -0.20
C TYR A 33 18.31 2.94 -0.28
N VAL A 34 17.51 3.35 0.72
CA VAL A 34 16.04 3.28 0.66
C VAL A 34 15.49 4.07 -0.54
N ASP A 35 16.04 5.25 -0.85
CA ASP A 35 15.63 6.09 -1.98
C ASP A 35 16.19 5.62 -3.34
N ASP A 36 17.04 4.60 -3.36
CA ASP A 36 17.69 4.11 -4.59
C ASP A 36 17.22 2.70 -5.00
N SER A 37 16.92 1.82 -4.03
CA SER A 37 16.64 0.40 -4.26
C SER A 37 15.27 0.13 -4.92
N ASN A 38 15.20 0.36 -6.23
CA ASN A 38 14.05 0.09 -7.09
C ASN A 38 14.10 -1.33 -7.70
N GLU A 39 13.03 -1.72 -8.42
CA GLU A 39 12.87 -3.05 -9.03
C GLU A 39 14.06 -3.46 -9.93
N SER A 40 14.63 -2.51 -10.69
CA SER A 40 15.76 -2.82 -11.60
C SER A 40 17.05 -3.17 -10.87
N MET A 41 17.16 -2.82 -9.58
CA MET A 41 18.31 -3.17 -8.74
C MET A 41 18.16 -4.53 -8.06
N LEU A 42 16.99 -5.18 -8.17
CA LEU A 42 16.72 -6.48 -7.53
C LEU A 42 16.98 -7.66 -8.45
N LYS A 43 16.92 -7.43 -9.76
CA LYS A 43 16.99 -8.46 -10.80
C LYS A 43 18.16 -8.22 -11.76
N ASP A 44 18.68 -9.31 -12.31
CA ASP A 44 19.62 -9.28 -13.41
C ASP A 44 18.92 -8.95 -14.75
N SER A 45 19.70 -8.89 -15.83
CA SER A 45 19.17 -8.60 -17.18
C SER A 45 18.28 -9.71 -17.75
N LEU A 46 18.24 -10.89 -17.13
CA LEU A 46 17.36 -12.01 -17.48
C LEU A 46 16.08 -12.04 -16.63
N GLY A 47 15.95 -11.13 -15.65
CA GLY A 47 14.81 -11.04 -14.75
C GLY A 47 14.92 -11.92 -13.49
N HIS A 48 16.08 -12.54 -13.24
CA HIS A 48 16.30 -13.35 -12.04
C HIS A 48 16.74 -12.48 -10.88
N TYR A 49 16.22 -12.76 -9.68
CA TYR A 49 16.66 -12.07 -8.47
C TYR A 49 18.12 -12.40 -8.11
N TYR A 50 18.88 -11.40 -7.66
CA TYR A 50 20.24 -11.62 -7.14
C TYR A 50 20.26 -12.41 -5.81
N ILE A 51 19.15 -12.39 -5.07
CA ILE A 51 18.95 -13.12 -3.82
C ILE A 51 17.90 -14.20 -4.05
N SER A 52 18.20 -15.44 -3.67
CA SER A 52 17.29 -16.59 -3.84
C SER A 52 16.70 -17.12 -2.53
N ASP A 53 17.21 -16.70 -1.36
CA ASP A 53 16.74 -17.21 -0.06
C ASP A 53 15.39 -16.62 0.39
N PHE A 54 15.01 -15.47 -0.16
CA PHE A 54 13.76 -14.78 0.10
C PHE A 54 13.43 -13.86 -1.09
N SER A 55 12.20 -13.33 -1.12
CA SER A 55 11.75 -12.40 -2.17
C SER A 55 12.12 -10.96 -1.79
N PRO A 56 13.17 -10.37 -2.37
CA PRO A 56 13.50 -8.98 -2.09
C PRO A 56 12.39 -8.06 -2.65
N ILE A 57 12.19 -6.94 -1.97
CA ILE A 57 11.17 -5.95 -2.30
C ILE A 57 11.83 -4.60 -2.62
N PRO A 58 11.30 -3.84 -3.59
CA PRO A 58 11.79 -2.50 -3.84
C PRO A 58 11.36 -1.58 -2.71
N THR A 59 12.21 -0.62 -2.35
CA THR A 59 11.90 0.39 -1.35
C THR A 59 11.52 1.74 -1.97
N VAL A 60 11.77 1.91 -3.27
CA VAL A 60 11.36 3.08 -4.06
C VAL A 60 10.85 2.66 -5.44
N GLN A 61 10.02 3.49 -6.08
CA GLN A 61 9.64 3.31 -7.48
C GLN A 61 10.51 4.18 -8.39
N SER A 62 10.93 3.64 -9.54
CA SER A 62 11.61 4.48 -10.53
C SER A 62 10.64 5.47 -11.18
N MET A 63 11.14 6.63 -11.60
CA MET A 63 10.33 7.62 -12.34
C MET A 63 9.76 7.01 -13.62
N TRP A 64 10.51 6.14 -14.30
CA TRP A 64 10.04 5.35 -15.43
C TRP A 64 8.83 4.47 -15.10
N ASP A 65 8.85 3.77 -13.97
CA ASP A 65 7.75 2.91 -13.54
C ASP A 65 6.50 3.74 -13.25
N MET A 66 6.66 4.96 -12.75
CA MET A 66 5.54 5.86 -12.50
C MET A 66 5.01 6.52 -13.79
N ALA A 67 5.91 6.91 -14.70
CA ALA A 67 5.57 7.54 -15.98
C ALA A 67 4.84 6.60 -16.96
N LYS A 68 5.14 5.30 -16.91
CA LYS A 68 4.47 4.27 -17.74
C LYS A 68 3.02 4.01 -17.31
N LYS A 69 2.61 4.46 -16.13
CA LYS A 69 1.30 4.12 -15.57
C LYS A 69 0.27 5.18 -15.97
N ASP A 70 -0.83 4.70 -16.56
CA ASP A 70 -2.00 5.50 -16.94
C ASP A 70 -2.48 6.31 -15.74
N ILE A 71 -3.08 7.49 -15.94
CA ILE A 71 -3.70 8.27 -14.86
C ILE A 71 -4.80 7.49 -14.11
N PHE A 72 -5.34 6.44 -14.73
CA PHE A 72 -6.26 5.47 -14.10
C PHE A 72 -5.56 4.15 -13.81
N TRP A 73 -5.16 3.97 -12.55
CA TRP A 73 -4.37 2.83 -12.08
C TRP A 73 -5.25 1.63 -11.79
N SER A 74 -4.77 0.43 -12.13
CA SER A 74 -5.37 -0.81 -11.64
C SER A 74 -5.18 -0.91 -10.12
N GLU A 75 -6.05 -1.70 -9.49
CA GLU A 75 -5.94 -2.05 -8.07
C GLU A 75 -4.55 -2.61 -7.72
N GLU A 76 -4.03 -3.51 -8.56
CA GLU A 76 -2.68 -4.06 -8.44
C GLU A 76 -1.60 -2.97 -8.43
N ALA A 77 -1.71 -1.98 -9.32
CA ALA A 77 -0.74 -0.89 -9.39
C ALA A 77 -0.82 0.02 -8.15
N LEU A 78 -2.02 0.23 -7.58
CA LEU A 78 -2.24 0.98 -6.35
C LEU A 78 -1.66 0.23 -5.14
N ASN A 79 -1.92 -1.08 -5.02
CA ASN A 79 -1.38 -1.93 -3.96
C ASN A 79 0.15 -1.97 -4.02
N LYS A 80 0.73 -2.19 -5.21
CA LYS A 80 2.19 -2.15 -5.40
C LYS A 80 2.81 -0.79 -5.05
N ILE A 81 2.09 0.32 -5.26
CA ILE A 81 2.54 1.62 -4.75
C ILE A 81 2.52 1.65 -3.23
N ALA A 82 1.43 1.20 -2.62
CA ALA A 82 1.22 1.31 -1.20
C ALA A 82 2.25 0.46 -0.43
N ASP A 83 2.57 -0.74 -0.92
CA ASP A 83 3.63 -1.63 -0.40
C ASP A 83 5.03 -1.01 -0.38
N ILE A 84 5.25 0.06 -1.16
CA ILE A 84 6.53 0.76 -1.25
C ILE A 84 6.45 2.07 -0.48
N TRP A 85 5.49 2.93 -0.81
CA TRP A 85 5.45 4.29 -0.31
C TRP A 85 4.98 4.39 1.15
N VAL A 86 4.04 3.55 1.59
CA VAL A 86 3.52 3.55 2.96
C VAL A 86 4.59 3.14 3.98
N PRO A 87 5.28 1.99 3.85
CA PRO A 87 6.23 1.56 4.86
C PRO A 87 7.55 2.34 4.81
N PHE A 88 8.01 2.77 3.63
CA PHE A 88 9.35 3.34 3.47
C PHE A 88 9.39 4.88 3.51
N HIS A 89 8.33 5.58 3.08
CA HIS A 89 8.38 7.05 2.90
C HIS A 89 7.28 7.84 3.60
N PHE A 90 6.11 7.24 3.85
CA PHE A 90 4.94 7.92 4.42
C PHE A 90 4.34 7.13 5.58
N LEU A 91 5.18 6.87 6.59
CA LEU A 91 4.82 6.02 7.73
C LEU A 91 3.55 6.52 8.44
N PRO A 92 2.47 5.73 8.47
CA PRO A 92 1.21 6.13 9.08
C PRO A 92 1.30 6.48 10.56
N GLY A 93 0.63 7.56 10.97
CA GLY A 93 0.67 7.97 12.37
C GLY A 93 -0.56 8.68 12.91
N ASN A 94 -1.65 8.79 12.14
CA ASN A 94 -2.85 9.54 12.51
C ASN A 94 -3.94 8.65 13.13
N TYR A 95 -3.53 7.79 14.07
CA TYR A 95 -4.43 6.93 14.84
C TYR A 95 -3.84 6.61 16.23
N GLY A 96 -4.64 5.92 17.05
CA GLY A 96 -4.25 5.52 18.40
C GLY A 96 -4.12 6.69 19.38
N LYS A 97 -3.38 6.48 20.47
CA LYS A 97 -3.15 7.49 21.53
C LYS A 97 -2.06 8.51 21.14
N ASN A 98 -2.05 8.98 19.89
CA ASN A 98 -1.20 10.09 19.49
C ASN A 98 -1.82 11.40 20.00
N THR A 99 -1.02 12.29 20.61
CA THR A 99 -1.51 13.57 21.13
C THR A 99 -1.84 14.58 20.03
N ASN A 100 -1.43 14.31 18.77
CA ASN A 100 -1.53 15.24 17.65
C ASN A 100 -2.41 14.75 16.49
N ILE A 101 -3.38 13.86 16.76
CA ILE A 101 -4.34 13.37 15.76
C ILE A 101 -5.00 14.55 15.02
N LYS A 102 -4.90 14.54 13.70
CA LYS A 102 -5.56 15.49 12.81
C LYS A 102 -7.00 15.06 12.57
N GLN A 103 -7.87 16.05 12.48
CA GLN A 103 -9.28 15.87 12.14
C GLN A 103 -9.50 16.27 10.69
N TYR A 104 -10.30 15.49 9.98
CA TYR A 104 -10.67 15.82 8.62
C TYR A 104 -11.70 16.94 8.66
N THR A 105 -11.39 18.07 8.01
CA THR A 105 -12.33 19.20 7.86
C THR A 105 -12.50 19.62 6.40
N GLY A 106 -11.91 18.87 5.47
CA GLY A 106 -11.97 19.12 4.04
C GLY A 106 -13.35 18.87 3.41
N PRO A 107 -13.42 18.89 2.07
CA PRO A 107 -14.65 18.64 1.32
C PRO A 107 -15.31 17.30 1.69
N GLN A 108 -16.63 17.28 1.83
CA GLN A 108 -17.38 16.02 1.99
C GLN A 108 -17.80 15.43 0.64
N THR A 109 -17.87 16.26 -0.39
CA THR A 109 -18.20 15.87 -1.76
C THR A 109 -17.44 16.76 -2.73
N ASP A 110 -17.11 16.25 -3.90
CA ASP A 110 -16.62 17.04 -5.02
C ASP A 110 -17.30 16.56 -6.31
N SER A 111 -17.67 17.50 -7.17
CA SER A 111 -18.36 17.23 -8.43
C SER A 111 -17.61 17.95 -9.53
N GLY A 112 -16.52 17.33 -9.98
CA GLY A 112 -15.81 17.73 -11.19
C GLY A 112 -16.70 17.58 -12.42
N SER A 113 -16.22 18.05 -13.57
CA SER A 113 -16.99 18.03 -14.83
C SER A 113 -17.37 16.63 -15.30
N LEU A 114 -16.62 15.60 -14.90
CA LEU A 114 -16.81 14.20 -15.31
C LEU A 114 -16.87 13.21 -14.13
N TYR A 115 -16.50 13.63 -12.91
CA TYR A 115 -16.26 12.72 -11.77
C TYR A 115 -16.92 13.24 -10.50
N ARG A 116 -17.59 12.35 -9.77
CA ARG A 116 -18.14 12.64 -8.44
C ARG A 116 -17.37 11.86 -7.38
N TRP A 117 -16.90 12.58 -6.36
CA TRP A 117 -16.26 12.00 -5.18
C TRP A 117 -17.05 12.35 -3.92
N THR A 118 -17.04 11.45 -2.94
CA THR A 118 -17.73 11.61 -1.66
C THR A 118 -16.88 10.99 -0.57
N PHE A 119 -16.74 11.71 0.54
CA PHE A 119 -16.05 11.24 1.72
C PHE A 119 -16.87 10.14 2.41
N ASP A 120 -16.25 9.00 2.66
CA ASP A 120 -16.88 7.80 3.18
C ASP A 120 -16.01 7.07 4.24
N ASP A 121 -16.41 5.85 4.60
CA ASP A 121 -15.69 5.04 5.58
C ASP A 121 -14.29 4.63 5.10
N GLU A 122 -14.11 4.39 3.80
CA GLU A 122 -12.80 4.14 3.21
C GLU A 122 -11.91 5.38 3.32
N SER A 123 -12.46 6.56 3.00
CA SER A 123 -11.78 7.84 3.16
C SER A 123 -11.38 8.09 4.62
N THR A 124 -12.24 7.68 5.57
CA THR A 124 -11.97 7.76 7.02
C THR A 124 -10.82 6.83 7.42
N LYS A 125 -10.78 5.59 6.91
CA LYS A 125 -9.67 4.65 7.13
C LYS A 125 -8.37 5.18 6.53
N GLN A 126 -8.38 5.65 5.29
CA GLN A 126 -7.22 6.25 4.63
C GLN A 126 -6.72 7.50 5.37
N PHE A 127 -7.60 8.30 5.97
CA PHE A 127 -7.15 9.47 6.74
C PHE A 127 -6.38 9.11 8.02
N LYS A 128 -6.56 7.90 8.58
CA LYS A 128 -5.68 7.38 9.65
C LYS A 128 -4.26 7.13 9.17
N MET A 129 -4.06 6.96 7.87
CA MET A 129 -2.76 6.74 7.24
C MET A 129 -1.91 8.01 7.17
N LEU A 130 -2.47 9.18 7.49
CA LEU A 130 -1.77 10.46 7.43
C LEU A 130 -0.44 10.36 8.20
N CYS A 131 0.66 10.59 7.48
CA CYS A 131 2.00 10.52 8.02
C CYS A 131 2.14 11.58 9.13
N GLN A 132 2.62 11.14 10.30
CA GLN A 132 2.87 12.00 11.46
C GLN A 132 4.17 11.57 12.15
N PRO A 133 4.99 12.50 12.65
CA PRO A 133 6.09 12.16 13.53
C PRO A 133 5.56 11.68 14.89
N ASN A 134 6.44 11.12 15.73
CA ASN A 134 6.10 10.69 17.10
C ASN A 134 4.90 9.73 17.16
N ASN A 135 4.83 8.78 16.23
CA ASN A 135 3.73 7.83 16.15
C ASN A 135 4.08 6.45 16.74
N LEU A 136 3.06 5.59 16.91
CA LEU A 136 3.21 4.27 17.50
C LEU A 136 4.17 3.35 16.71
N ILE A 137 4.15 3.40 15.38
CA ILE A 137 5.01 2.56 14.54
C ILE A 137 6.47 2.99 14.70
N VAL A 138 6.77 4.29 14.81
CA VAL A 138 8.13 4.78 15.11
C VAL A 138 8.65 4.15 16.41
N LYS A 139 7.84 4.15 17.48
CA LYS A 139 8.22 3.47 18.73
C LYS A 139 8.47 1.97 18.51
N THR A 140 7.58 1.33 17.76
CA THR A 140 7.59 -0.12 17.54
C THR A 140 8.82 -0.54 16.74
N MET A 141 9.10 0.12 15.62
CA MET A 141 10.22 -0.22 14.75
C MET A 141 11.58 0.01 15.43
N ILE A 142 11.74 1.04 16.28
CA ILE A 142 13.01 1.24 17.00
C ILE A 142 13.20 0.19 18.10
N ASN A 143 12.16 -0.09 18.89
CA ASN A 143 12.24 -1.08 19.95
C ASN A 143 12.38 -2.51 19.43
N ASP A 144 11.83 -2.81 18.26
CA ASP A 144 11.99 -4.10 17.59
C ASP A 144 13.47 -4.39 17.25
N ILE A 145 14.27 -3.37 16.86
CA ILE A 145 15.73 -3.54 16.68
C ILE A 145 16.37 -3.98 18.01
N ILE A 146 16.04 -3.28 19.09
CA ILE A 146 16.62 -3.48 20.43
C ILE A 146 16.27 -4.86 20.99
N LEU A 147 15.01 -5.28 20.80
CA LEU A 147 14.46 -6.47 21.44
C LEU A 147 14.68 -7.74 20.62
N ASN A 148 14.58 -7.66 19.29
CA ASN A 148 14.47 -8.85 18.43
C ASN A 148 15.62 -9.01 17.43
N HIS A 149 16.30 -7.92 17.04
CA HIS A 149 17.27 -7.95 15.94
C HIS A 149 18.69 -7.56 16.34
N LYS A 150 19.01 -7.52 17.63
CA LYS A 150 20.35 -7.21 18.11
C LYS A 150 21.37 -8.28 17.68
N ASN A 151 22.62 -7.88 17.45
CA ASN A 151 23.75 -8.76 17.14
C ASN A 151 23.57 -9.65 15.88
N ASN A 152 22.65 -9.28 14.99
CA ASN A 152 22.51 -9.92 13.70
C ASN A 152 23.40 -9.18 12.68
N ASP A 153 23.84 -9.87 11.64
CA ASP A 153 24.72 -9.28 10.61
C ASP A 153 24.05 -8.11 9.85
N TYR A 154 22.71 -8.07 9.86
CA TYR A 154 21.90 -7.02 9.25
C TYR A 154 21.46 -5.90 10.21
N THR A 155 21.82 -5.93 11.51
CA THR A 155 21.31 -4.96 12.50
C THR A 155 21.57 -3.50 12.10
N LEU A 156 22.77 -3.20 11.57
CA LEU A 156 23.12 -1.84 11.14
C LEU A 156 22.31 -1.37 9.93
N HIS A 157 22.01 -2.30 9.01
CA HIS A 157 21.21 -2.05 7.81
C HIS A 157 19.76 -1.76 8.19
N LEU A 158 19.20 -2.57 9.09
CA LEU A 158 17.85 -2.35 9.64
C LEU A 158 17.76 -1.04 10.42
N ALA A 159 18.80 -0.69 11.19
CA ALA A 159 18.88 0.60 11.87
C ALA A 159 18.87 1.77 10.87
N GLY A 160 19.73 1.73 9.84
CA GLY A 160 19.78 2.78 8.82
C GLY A 160 18.47 2.95 8.05
N MET A 161 17.86 1.85 7.62
CA MET A 161 16.54 1.88 6.99
C MET A 161 15.46 2.50 7.88
N ARG A 162 15.41 2.12 9.16
CA ARG A 162 14.41 2.70 10.09
C ARG A 162 14.74 4.15 10.47
N MET A 163 16.00 4.59 10.36
CA MET A 163 16.37 6.01 10.47
C MET A 163 15.86 6.81 9.27
N HIS A 164 15.97 6.27 8.05
CA HIS A 164 15.35 6.86 6.86
C HIS A 164 13.86 7.12 7.09
N VAL A 165 13.12 6.06 7.45
CA VAL A 165 11.67 6.14 7.66
C VAL A 165 11.31 7.11 8.78
N LEU A 166 12.08 7.15 9.87
CA LEU A 166 11.89 8.10 10.96
C LEU A 166 12.09 9.54 10.48
N ALA A 167 13.14 9.82 9.71
CA ALA A 167 13.38 11.15 9.13
C ALA A 167 12.22 11.58 8.24
N ASP A 168 11.74 10.69 7.38
CA ASP A 168 10.62 10.93 6.47
C ASP A 168 9.30 11.23 7.20
N THR A 169 9.10 10.72 8.43
CA THR A 169 7.92 11.11 9.23
C THR A 169 7.84 12.60 9.54
N TRP A 170 9.00 13.29 9.54
CA TRP A 170 9.08 14.74 9.73
C TRP A 170 8.97 15.51 8.42
N ALA A 171 9.65 15.08 7.35
CA ALA A 171 9.54 15.76 6.05
C ALA A 171 8.14 15.60 5.45
N HIS A 172 7.63 14.39 5.42
CA HIS A 172 6.39 14.04 4.71
C HIS A 172 5.15 14.05 5.60
N MET A 173 5.22 14.68 6.79
CA MET A 173 4.04 14.87 7.63
C MET A 173 2.91 15.55 6.84
N PHE A 174 1.67 15.11 7.11
CA PHE A 174 0.43 15.58 6.45
C PHE A 174 0.16 15.08 5.04
N TYR A 175 0.90 14.07 4.58
CA TYR A 175 0.63 13.32 3.35
C TYR A 175 0.49 11.83 3.64
N ILE A 176 0.02 11.05 2.66
CA ILE A 176 -0.01 9.59 2.69
C ILE A 176 0.71 8.98 1.49
N GLY A 177 1.25 7.78 1.66
CA GLY A 177 1.93 7.01 0.62
C GLY A 177 1.01 6.35 -0.39
N MET A 178 -0.18 6.92 -0.63
CA MET A 178 -1.18 6.40 -1.56
C MET A 178 -1.77 7.56 -2.37
N PRO A 179 -2.23 7.33 -3.60
CA PRO A 179 -2.95 8.35 -4.38
C PRO A 179 -4.29 8.71 -3.72
N ALA A 180 -4.39 9.91 -3.15
CA ALA A 180 -5.60 10.36 -2.47
C ALA A 180 -5.75 11.88 -2.54
N TRP A 181 -6.48 12.37 -3.54
CA TRP A 181 -6.74 13.80 -3.74
C TRP A 181 -7.23 14.51 -2.48
N PHE A 182 -8.18 13.92 -1.77
CA PHE A 182 -8.80 14.53 -0.59
C PHE A 182 -7.84 14.71 0.59
N ILE A 183 -6.64 14.11 0.53
CA ILE A 183 -5.57 14.20 1.53
C ILE A 183 -4.35 14.93 0.95
N ASN A 184 -3.78 14.38 -0.12
CA ASN A 184 -2.47 14.77 -0.64
C ASN A 184 -2.50 16.02 -1.53
N ASP A 185 -3.68 16.47 -1.97
CA ASP A 185 -3.77 17.71 -2.73
C ASP A 185 -3.53 18.93 -1.82
N ALA A 186 -3.01 19.98 -2.44
CA ALA A 186 -2.78 21.27 -1.83
C ALA A 186 -3.38 22.35 -2.74
N LEU A 187 -3.98 23.38 -2.13
CA LEU A 187 -4.41 24.56 -2.89
C LEU A 187 -3.19 25.23 -3.53
N GLU A 188 -3.38 25.86 -4.70
CA GLU A 188 -2.29 26.48 -5.48
C GLU A 188 -1.61 27.65 -4.74
N ASP A 189 -2.29 28.28 -3.79
CA ASP A 189 -1.76 29.35 -2.97
C ASP A 189 -0.81 28.80 -1.90
N VAL A 190 0.48 28.74 -2.25
CA VAL A 190 1.57 28.36 -1.37
C VAL A 190 2.59 29.48 -1.26
N PHE A 191 3.05 29.75 -0.04
CA PHE A 191 3.90 30.89 0.25
C PHE A 191 5.15 30.47 1.02
N ILE A 192 6.32 30.95 0.58
CA ILE A 192 7.53 30.94 1.39
C ILE A 192 7.42 32.06 2.44
N VAL A 193 7.73 31.73 3.69
CA VAL A 193 7.57 32.60 4.86
C VAL A 193 8.93 33.03 5.37
N ASN A 194 9.25 34.32 5.26
CA ASN A 194 10.48 34.93 5.76
C ASN A 194 10.15 36.00 6.80
N GLY A 195 10.23 35.65 8.08
CA GLY A 195 9.74 36.51 9.16
C GLY A 195 8.23 36.72 9.05
N THR A 196 7.79 37.96 8.82
CA THR A 196 6.38 38.30 8.56
C THR A 196 6.03 38.35 7.06
N ALA A 197 7.03 38.30 6.17
CA ALA A 197 6.81 38.36 4.73
C ALA A 197 6.39 37.00 4.17
N LYS A 198 5.43 37.02 3.23
CA LYS A 198 4.96 35.86 2.46
C LYS A 198 5.19 36.10 0.98
N THR A 199 5.92 35.21 0.33
CA THR A 199 6.20 35.26 -1.11
C THR A 199 5.60 34.03 -1.79
N PRO A 200 4.75 34.18 -2.83
CA PRO A 200 4.19 33.04 -3.54
C PRO A 200 5.30 32.13 -4.09
N TYR A 201 5.19 30.83 -3.82
CA TYR A 201 6.02 29.81 -4.47
C TYR A 201 5.36 29.43 -5.80
N LYS A 202 6.16 29.23 -6.84
CA LYS A 202 5.65 28.89 -8.17
C LYS A 202 6.33 27.63 -8.66
N TRP A 203 5.50 26.67 -9.09
CA TRP A 203 5.98 25.46 -9.75
C TRP A 203 5.74 25.54 -11.25
N LEU A 204 6.62 24.90 -12.01
CA LEU A 204 6.32 24.32 -13.30
C LEU A 204 5.48 23.04 -13.09
N ARG A 205 4.24 23.05 -13.57
CA ARG A 205 3.35 21.88 -13.51
C ARG A 205 3.63 20.95 -14.70
N VAL A 206 4.05 19.71 -14.45
CA VAL A 206 4.49 18.78 -15.51
C VAL A 206 3.81 17.41 -15.41
N TRP A 207 3.29 16.91 -16.54
CA TRP A 207 2.83 15.54 -16.74
C TRP A 207 2.64 15.22 -18.24
N PRO A 208 2.91 13.98 -18.73
CA PRO A 208 3.59 12.89 -18.01
C PRO A 208 5.06 13.26 -17.76
N TRP A 209 5.70 12.55 -16.84
CA TRP A 209 7.15 12.69 -16.67
C TRP A 209 7.85 12.02 -17.85
N ASP A 210 8.88 12.67 -18.36
CA ASP A 210 9.87 12.02 -19.22
C ASP A 210 11.24 12.12 -18.56
N ASP A 211 12.17 11.27 -18.98
CA ASP A 211 13.54 11.23 -18.44
C ASP A 211 14.35 12.50 -18.67
N SER A 212 13.85 13.44 -19.48
CA SER A 212 14.47 14.75 -19.69
C SER A 212 13.90 15.83 -18.77
N THR A 213 12.78 15.54 -18.08
CA THR A 213 12.29 16.38 -17.00
C THR A 213 13.21 16.17 -15.81
N ASP A 214 14.17 17.09 -15.66
CA ASP A 214 15.08 17.17 -14.51
C ASP A 214 14.26 17.52 -13.26
N ILE A 215 13.54 16.53 -12.72
CA ILE A 215 12.75 16.62 -11.48
C ILE A 215 13.70 16.81 -10.28
N ILE A 216 15.00 16.57 -10.48
CA ILE A 216 16.11 16.94 -9.59
C ILE A 216 16.17 18.46 -9.34
N HIS A 217 15.55 19.28 -10.20
CA HIS A 217 15.45 20.73 -10.01
C HIS A 217 14.06 21.13 -9.47
N GLY A 218 14.06 21.47 -8.17
CA GLY A 218 12.96 21.75 -7.22
C GLY A 218 11.80 22.67 -7.56
N ASP A 219 11.66 23.09 -8.81
CA ASP A 219 10.57 23.95 -9.26
C ASP A 219 9.48 23.15 -9.98
N THR A 220 9.53 21.82 -10.01
CA THR A 220 8.48 20.99 -10.65
C THR A 220 7.52 20.40 -9.63
N ALA A 221 6.26 20.25 -10.03
CA ALA A 221 5.24 19.55 -9.25
C ALA A 221 4.14 19.02 -10.19
N THR A 222 3.35 18.06 -9.71
CA THR A 222 2.30 17.48 -10.53
C THR A 222 1.13 18.46 -10.74
N PRO A 223 0.45 18.41 -11.91
CA PRO A 223 -0.75 19.20 -12.14
C PRO A 223 -1.95 18.64 -11.39
N ASN A 224 -2.98 19.46 -11.25
CA ASN A 224 -4.30 19.00 -10.83
C ASN A 224 -4.91 18.14 -11.95
N MET A 225 -5.54 17.00 -11.61
CA MET A 225 -6.13 16.07 -12.58
C MET A 225 -7.56 15.68 -12.23
N LEU A 226 -8.24 15.05 -13.18
CA LEU A 226 -9.64 14.67 -13.02
C LEU A 226 -9.87 13.49 -12.07
N ALA A 227 -8.91 12.55 -11.97
CA ALA A 227 -9.07 11.32 -11.21
C ALA A 227 -8.56 11.46 -9.77
N TYR A 228 -9.46 11.31 -8.79
CA TYR A 228 -9.17 11.55 -7.36
C TYR A 228 -8.14 10.58 -6.74
N ASN A 229 -7.86 9.46 -7.39
CA ASN A 229 -6.84 8.47 -7.01
C ASN A 229 -5.70 8.37 -8.04
N SER A 230 -5.46 9.42 -8.82
CA SER A 230 -4.32 9.49 -9.74
C SER A 230 -3.00 9.66 -8.99
N VAL A 231 -1.93 9.09 -9.53
CA VAL A 231 -0.55 9.23 -9.03
C VAL A 231 -0.08 10.68 -8.88
N VAL A 232 -0.72 11.64 -9.56
CA VAL A 232 -0.44 13.06 -9.31
C VAL A 232 -0.72 13.49 -7.86
N TYR A 233 -1.56 12.73 -7.15
CA TYR A 233 -1.86 12.90 -5.72
C TYR A 233 -1.17 11.85 -4.86
N LEU A 234 -0.09 11.22 -5.35
CA LEU A 234 0.76 10.36 -4.53
C LEU A 234 1.67 11.23 -3.66
N GLY A 235 1.67 10.95 -2.35
CA GLY A 235 2.53 11.64 -1.40
C GLY A 235 2.41 13.17 -1.51
N HIS A 236 3.55 13.84 -1.61
CA HIS A 236 3.61 15.29 -1.76
C HIS A 236 3.74 15.75 -3.22
N GLY A 237 3.35 14.94 -4.23
CA GLY A 237 3.58 15.25 -5.65
C GLY A 237 3.09 16.65 -6.09
N ARG A 238 1.96 17.12 -5.53
CA ARG A 238 1.40 18.47 -5.77
C ARG A 238 2.24 19.61 -5.20
N MET A 239 3.16 19.31 -4.30
CA MET A 239 4.06 20.25 -3.63
C MET A 239 5.51 20.15 -4.14
N GLY A 240 5.79 19.23 -5.07
CA GLY A 240 7.15 18.96 -5.55
C GLY A 240 8.09 18.64 -4.38
N HIS A 241 9.35 19.04 -4.47
CA HIS A 241 10.36 18.82 -3.42
C HIS A 241 10.29 19.81 -2.26
N LEU A 242 9.30 20.70 -2.20
CA LEU A 242 9.21 21.69 -1.12
C LEU A 242 9.24 21.07 0.31
N PRO A 243 8.59 19.91 0.58
CA PRO A 243 8.73 19.23 1.87
C PRO A 243 10.13 18.66 2.16
N ASP A 244 10.93 18.41 1.13
CA ASP A 244 12.27 17.81 1.22
C ASP A 244 13.36 18.83 1.54
N TYR A 245 13.08 20.12 1.38
CA TYR A 245 14.05 21.20 1.52
C TYR A 245 14.13 21.74 2.95
N PRO A 246 15.19 21.43 3.72
CA PRO A 246 15.30 21.83 5.12
C PRO A 246 15.37 23.34 5.34
N TRP A 247 15.75 24.13 4.34
CA TRP A 247 15.90 25.59 4.48
C TRP A 247 14.60 26.38 4.31
N TYR A 248 13.51 25.75 3.83
CA TYR A 248 12.26 26.45 3.63
C TYR A 248 11.37 26.47 4.87
N LYS A 249 10.77 27.62 5.11
CA LYS A 249 9.55 27.77 5.88
C LYS A 249 8.45 28.17 4.92
N TYR A 250 7.33 27.45 4.93
CA TYR A 250 6.25 27.69 3.98
C TYR A 250 4.88 27.50 4.60
N GLU A 251 3.89 28.16 4.02
CA GLU A 251 2.48 28.04 4.40
C GLU A 251 1.68 27.57 3.18
N TYR A 252 0.79 26.61 3.40
CA TYR A 252 -0.12 26.08 2.38
C TYR A 252 -1.42 25.60 3.03
N THR A 253 -2.46 25.43 2.22
CA THR A 253 -3.72 24.82 2.68
C THR A 253 -3.84 23.40 2.11
N PRO A 254 -3.72 22.34 2.93
CA PRO A 254 -3.93 20.98 2.45
C PRO A 254 -5.42 20.72 2.23
N ARG A 255 -5.76 19.80 1.31
CA ARG A 255 -7.15 19.51 0.94
C ARG A 255 -8.00 18.99 2.12
N TRP A 256 -7.39 18.30 3.07
CA TRP A 256 -8.07 17.75 4.24
C TRP A 256 -8.38 18.78 5.34
N SER A 257 -7.89 20.03 5.22
CA SER A 257 -8.05 21.09 6.22
C SER A 257 -8.68 22.35 5.62
N LYS A 258 -9.59 23.00 6.35
CA LYS A 258 -10.05 24.37 6.02
C LYS A 258 -9.04 25.45 6.39
N ASN A 259 -8.09 25.13 7.26
CA ASN A 259 -7.12 26.08 7.77
C ASN A 259 -5.75 25.85 7.12
N PRO A 260 -5.01 26.93 6.80
CA PRO A 260 -3.64 26.83 6.33
C PRO A 260 -2.73 26.25 7.43
N ILE A 261 -1.65 25.61 7.00
CA ILE A 261 -0.59 25.05 7.84
C ILE A 261 0.73 25.71 7.48
N THR A 262 1.45 26.15 8.51
CA THR A 262 2.84 26.61 8.36
C THR A 262 3.78 25.48 8.71
N LYS A 263 4.62 25.06 7.76
CA LYS A 263 5.73 24.15 7.99
C LYS A 263 7.04 24.92 8.09
N ASP A 264 7.78 24.66 9.14
CA ASP A 264 9.12 25.19 9.39
C ASP A 264 10.11 24.03 9.24
N ASN A 265 10.53 23.75 8.00
CA ASN A 265 11.34 22.57 7.75
C ASN A 265 12.66 22.63 8.51
N THR A 266 13.28 23.80 8.67
CA THR A 266 14.54 23.90 9.43
C THR A 266 14.35 23.40 10.86
N SER A 267 13.27 23.81 11.52
CA SER A 267 12.94 23.35 12.87
C SER A 267 12.57 21.87 12.91
N TYR A 268 11.79 21.39 11.93
CA TYR A 268 11.38 19.98 11.88
C TYR A 268 12.52 19.01 11.55
N PHE A 269 13.39 19.35 10.61
CA PHE A 269 14.58 18.56 10.30
C PHE A 269 15.56 18.53 11.48
N LEU A 270 15.66 19.62 12.24
CA LEU A 270 16.44 19.60 13.48
C LEU A 270 15.81 18.66 14.52
N GLN A 271 14.49 18.68 14.68
CA GLN A 271 13.80 17.75 15.59
C GLN A 271 13.98 16.30 15.13
N ALA A 272 13.88 16.03 13.83
CA ALA A 272 14.20 14.75 13.24
C ALA A 272 15.63 14.33 13.59
N PHE A 273 16.62 15.20 13.37
CA PHE A 273 18.04 14.93 13.68
C PHE A 273 18.26 14.57 15.15
N LYS A 274 17.63 15.30 16.07
CA LYS A 274 17.71 15.00 17.52
C LYS A 274 17.04 13.67 17.85
N GLN A 275 15.94 13.33 17.19
CA GLN A 275 15.24 12.06 17.40
C GLN A 275 15.99 10.86 16.79
N LEU A 276 16.57 11.01 15.61
CA LEU A 276 17.49 10.06 14.97
C LEU A 276 18.64 9.72 15.92
N THR A 277 19.32 10.76 16.43
CA THR A 277 20.42 10.61 17.39
C THR A 277 19.93 9.85 18.63
N LYS A 278 18.76 10.21 19.18
CA LYS A 278 18.20 9.53 20.35
C LYS A 278 17.86 8.07 20.11
N ALA A 279 17.26 7.75 18.98
CA ALA A 279 16.92 6.38 18.60
C ALA A 279 18.19 5.52 18.46
N LEU A 280 19.21 6.06 17.81
CA LEU A 280 20.51 5.39 17.65
C LEU A 280 21.23 5.20 18.99
N GLU A 281 21.18 6.18 19.90
CA GLU A 281 21.68 6.04 21.27
C GLU A 281 20.97 4.90 22.01
N CYS A 282 19.64 4.83 21.90
CA CYS A 282 18.84 3.76 22.51
C CYS A 282 19.20 2.38 21.95
N ILE A 283 19.35 2.25 20.63
CA ILE A 283 19.81 1.01 19.97
C ILE A 283 21.21 0.62 20.49
N LYS A 284 22.15 1.57 20.52
CA LYS A 284 23.54 1.29 20.94
C LYS A 284 23.61 0.88 22.41
N ASN A 285 22.88 1.58 23.28
CA ASN A 285 22.92 1.40 24.72
C ASN A 285 21.92 0.36 25.24
N ASN A 286 21.16 -0.29 24.34
CA ASN A 286 20.15 -1.29 24.69
C ASN A 286 19.09 -0.74 25.67
N THR A 287 18.62 0.47 25.43
CA THR A 287 17.57 1.11 26.21
C THR A 287 16.33 1.29 25.36
N ILE A 288 15.15 1.13 25.98
CA ILE A 288 13.87 1.30 25.28
C ILE A 288 13.74 2.74 24.80
N PHE A 289 13.36 2.89 23.53
CA PHE A 289 13.03 4.16 22.91
C PHE A 289 11.57 4.51 23.17
N ASP A 290 11.30 5.79 23.41
CA ASP A 290 9.95 6.33 23.47
C ASP A 290 9.78 7.49 22.49
N ILE A 291 8.56 7.66 22.00
CA ILE A 291 8.21 8.82 21.15
C ILE A 291 8.32 10.12 21.95
N ASN A 292 8.44 11.24 21.25
CA ASN A 292 8.71 12.55 21.86
C ASN A 292 10.02 12.62 22.66
N SER A 293 10.94 11.69 22.43
CA SER A 293 12.30 11.71 22.99
C SER A 293 13.28 12.24 21.95
N TYR A 294 14.16 13.16 22.38
CA TYR A 294 15.11 13.87 21.54
C TYR A 294 16.47 13.90 22.23
N ALA A 295 17.56 13.78 21.48
CA ALA A 295 18.91 13.89 22.03
C ALA A 295 19.18 15.31 22.51
N ASP A 296 19.89 15.44 23.64
CA ASP A 296 20.37 16.72 24.13
C ASP A 296 21.72 17.03 23.47
N LEU A 297 21.71 17.97 22.52
CA LEU A 297 22.89 18.30 21.73
C LEU A 297 23.64 19.46 22.39
N PRO A 298 24.99 19.41 22.47
CA PRO A 298 25.77 20.58 22.84
C PRO A 298 25.45 21.77 21.93
N ALA A 299 25.30 22.97 22.52
CA ALA A 299 24.88 24.18 21.78
C ALA A 299 25.74 24.46 20.54
N GLU A 300 27.06 24.23 20.62
CA GLU A 300 27.97 24.38 19.48
C GLU A 300 27.62 23.43 18.33
N THR A 301 27.30 22.17 18.64
CA THR A 301 26.89 21.16 17.65
C THR A 301 25.53 21.53 17.06
N GLU A 302 24.55 21.88 17.90
CA GLU A 302 23.22 22.26 17.44
C GLU A 302 23.27 23.48 16.51
N ASN A 303 24.14 24.45 16.79
CA ASN A 303 24.35 25.63 15.94
C ASN A 303 24.94 25.26 14.56
N VAL A 304 25.88 24.31 14.51
CA VAL A 304 26.42 23.82 13.23
C VAL A 304 25.33 23.12 12.42
N ILE A 305 24.55 22.23 13.04
CA ILE A 305 23.44 21.53 12.36
C ILE A 305 22.39 22.52 11.86
N LYS A 306 21.92 23.44 12.71
CA LYS A 306 20.98 24.51 12.32
C LYS A 306 21.49 25.31 11.12
N LYS A 307 22.78 25.68 11.13
CA LYS A 307 23.40 26.41 10.02
C LYS A 307 23.39 25.61 8.72
N ILE A 308 23.69 24.30 8.78
CA ILE A 308 23.60 23.43 7.60
C ILE A 308 22.17 23.42 7.08
N LEU A 309 21.19 23.09 7.92
CA LEU A 309 19.78 22.96 7.55
C LEU A 309 19.18 24.26 7.00
N SER A 310 19.59 25.43 7.50
CA SER A 310 19.09 26.72 7.04
C SER A 310 19.81 27.27 5.80
N THR A 311 20.85 26.60 5.30
CA THR A 311 21.63 27.09 4.15
C THR A 311 20.92 26.72 2.85
N THR A 312 20.44 27.69 2.09
CA THR A 312 19.93 27.43 0.73
C THR A 312 21.11 27.05 -0.19
N PRO A 313 21.17 25.81 -0.70
CA PRO A 313 22.21 25.41 -1.65
C PRO A 313 21.91 25.96 -3.05
N LYS A 314 22.93 26.00 -3.92
CA LYS A 314 22.79 26.50 -5.29
C LYS A 314 21.98 25.56 -6.18
N ASP A 315 22.16 24.25 -6.00
CA ASP A 315 21.61 23.20 -6.87
C ASP A 315 20.62 22.29 -6.11
N ASN A 316 19.93 22.82 -5.09
CA ASN A 316 18.99 22.07 -4.24
C ASN A 316 19.57 20.83 -3.53
N ASP A 317 20.90 20.72 -3.40
CA ASP A 317 21.61 19.66 -2.68
C ASP A 317 22.57 20.26 -1.62
N GLN A 318 22.39 19.91 -0.34
CA GLN A 318 23.28 20.36 0.75
C GLN A 318 24.44 19.39 1.03
N SER A 319 24.68 18.37 0.21
CA SER A 319 25.73 17.37 0.44
C SER A 319 27.11 18.00 0.64
N GLU A 320 27.47 19.00 -0.17
CA GLU A 320 28.71 19.75 -0.01
C GLU A 320 28.71 20.58 1.28
N THR A 321 27.59 21.22 1.61
CA THR A 321 27.41 21.96 2.88
C THR A 321 27.65 21.05 4.08
N TRP A 322 27.12 19.82 4.08
CA TRP A 322 27.40 18.84 5.12
C TRP A 322 28.90 18.52 5.20
N ARG A 323 29.52 18.09 4.09
CA ARG A 323 30.95 17.73 4.07
C ARG A 323 31.85 18.85 4.60
N ASN A 324 31.57 20.10 4.25
CA ASN A 324 32.33 21.27 4.68
C ASN A 324 32.13 21.66 6.15
N ASN A 325 31.10 21.11 6.83
CA ASN A 325 30.77 21.46 8.21
C ASN A 325 30.88 20.29 9.21
N ILE A 326 30.91 19.03 8.77
CA ILE A 326 31.03 17.86 9.66
C ILE A 326 32.25 17.97 10.58
N GLY A 327 33.42 18.37 10.06
CA GLY A 327 34.64 18.55 10.86
C GLY A 327 34.58 19.67 11.91
N LYS A 328 33.50 20.46 11.95
CA LYS A 328 33.28 21.47 13.01
C LYS A 328 32.55 20.89 14.21
N ILE A 329 31.91 19.73 14.05
CA ILE A 329 31.24 18.99 15.12
C ILE A 329 32.30 18.17 15.85
N LYS A 330 32.28 18.20 17.19
CA LYS A 330 33.29 17.56 18.03
C LYS A 330 32.66 16.60 19.02
N ILE A 331 33.26 15.43 19.19
CA ILE A 331 32.97 14.49 20.28
C ILE A 331 34.18 14.46 21.19
N ASN A 332 34.00 14.78 22.48
CA ASN A 332 35.08 14.86 23.47
C ASN A 332 36.26 15.74 23.01
N GLY A 333 35.97 16.84 22.30
CA GLY A 333 36.98 17.75 21.76
C GLY A 333 37.57 17.35 20.40
N THR A 334 37.34 16.11 19.93
CA THR A 334 37.85 15.62 18.64
C THR A 334 36.85 15.87 17.51
N PRO A 335 37.27 16.55 16.42
CA PRO A 335 36.46 16.73 15.21
C PRO A 335 35.95 15.41 14.62
N LEU A 336 34.72 15.41 14.11
CA LEU A 336 34.21 14.29 13.33
C LEU A 336 34.93 14.17 11.97
N GLU A 337 35.21 12.92 11.58
CA GLU A 337 35.67 12.61 10.24
C GLU A 337 34.52 12.65 9.24
N VAL A 338 34.78 13.18 8.06
CA VAL A 338 33.83 13.17 6.93
C VAL A 338 33.70 11.73 6.40
N PRO A 339 32.47 11.22 6.16
CA PRO A 339 32.29 9.89 5.60
C PRO A 339 32.71 9.86 4.13
N VAL A 340 32.90 8.66 3.59
CA VAL A 340 33.09 8.47 2.15
C VAL A 340 31.86 9.00 1.41
N VAL A 341 32.07 9.55 0.21
CA VAL A 341 30.97 10.01 -0.66
C VAL A 341 30.07 8.83 -0.98
N TYR A 342 28.75 9.04 -0.88
CA TYR A 342 27.76 8.02 -1.18
C TYR A 342 27.89 7.53 -2.63
N ASN A 343 27.71 6.23 -2.83
CA ASN A 343 27.68 5.60 -4.15
C ASN A 343 26.59 4.53 -4.15
N LYS A 344 25.49 4.79 -4.86
CA LYS A 344 24.34 3.87 -4.95
C LYS A 344 24.69 2.49 -5.50
N ASP A 345 25.69 2.38 -6.37
CA ASP A 345 25.99 1.11 -7.05
C ASP A 345 26.93 0.21 -6.21
N LEU A 346 27.54 0.77 -5.15
CA LEU A 346 28.58 0.12 -4.34
C LEU A 346 28.20 -1.27 -3.84
N TRP A 347 26.99 -1.43 -3.30
CA TRP A 347 26.56 -2.69 -2.71
C TRP A 347 26.21 -3.75 -3.76
N LEU A 348 25.54 -3.34 -4.84
CA LEU A 348 25.15 -4.24 -5.91
C LEU A 348 26.36 -4.67 -6.76
N ASP A 349 27.32 -3.79 -7.02
CA ASP A 349 28.52 -4.14 -7.78
C ASP A 349 29.38 -5.17 -7.05
N LYS A 350 29.49 -5.08 -5.71
CA LYS A 350 30.14 -6.12 -4.89
C LYS A 350 29.46 -7.48 -5.00
N VAL A 351 28.15 -7.53 -5.22
CA VAL A 351 27.43 -8.80 -5.44
C VAL A 351 27.80 -9.38 -6.79
N LYS A 352 27.86 -8.56 -7.84
CA LYS A 352 28.27 -8.99 -9.20
C LYS A 352 29.70 -9.52 -9.24
N GLU A 353 30.58 -9.05 -8.35
CA GLU A 353 31.97 -9.48 -8.22
C GLU A 353 32.19 -10.73 -7.34
N LYS A 354 31.22 -11.10 -6.49
CA LYS A 354 31.36 -12.18 -5.49
C LYS A 354 30.63 -13.46 -5.87
N MET A 355 31.10 -14.59 -5.35
CA MET A 355 30.40 -15.89 -5.45
C MET A 355 29.28 -16.07 -4.41
N SER A 356 29.33 -15.40 -3.25
CA SER A 356 28.33 -15.53 -2.17
C SER A 356 27.71 -14.18 -1.83
N VAL A 357 26.38 -14.12 -1.87
CA VAL A 357 25.58 -12.90 -1.66
C VAL A 357 25.28 -12.67 -0.17
N LYS A 358 25.23 -13.73 0.66
CA LYS A 358 24.77 -13.68 2.06
C LYS A 358 25.57 -12.74 2.97
N ASP A 359 26.88 -12.61 2.72
CA ASP A 359 27.79 -11.81 3.54
C ASP A 359 27.96 -10.37 3.00
N THR A 360 27.01 -9.90 2.20
CA THR A 360 27.07 -8.58 1.57
C THR A 360 26.10 -7.61 2.21
N ASP A 361 26.47 -6.33 2.20
CA ASP A 361 25.58 -5.25 2.63
C ASP A 361 24.27 -5.24 1.81
N TYR A 362 24.34 -5.60 0.52
CA TYR A 362 23.18 -5.75 -0.35
C TYR A 362 22.18 -6.78 0.19
N TYR A 363 22.64 -7.96 0.60
CA TYR A 363 21.78 -8.99 1.20
C TYR A 363 21.16 -8.52 2.51
N HIS A 364 21.98 -7.93 3.39
CA HIS A 364 21.53 -7.43 4.68
C HIS A 364 20.50 -6.32 4.57
N PHE A 365 20.68 -5.40 3.61
CA PHE A 365 19.70 -4.37 3.32
C PHE A 365 18.37 -4.94 2.82
N ASN A 366 18.41 -5.83 1.82
CA ASN A 366 17.19 -6.42 1.25
C ASN A 366 16.43 -7.25 2.30
N LYS A 367 17.14 -7.97 3.18
CA LYS A 367 16.52 -8.66 4.31
C LYS A 367 15.85 -7.67 5.28
N SER A 368 16.51 -6.54 5.53
CA SER A 368 15.96 -5.48 6.38
C SER A 368 14.69 -4.87 5.79
N ALA A 369 14.60 -4.73 4.46
CA ALA A 369 13.42 -4.22 3.76
C ALA A 369 12.21 -5.12 4.02
N CYS A 370 12.36 -6.44 3.82
CA CYS A 370 11.30 -7.41 4.08
C CYS A 370 10.84 -7.39 5.55
N LEU A 371 11.79 -7.34 6.50
CA LEU A 371 11.48 -7.26 7.93
C LEU A 371 10.73 -5.96 8.29
N HIS A 372 11.10 -4.84 7.69
CA HIS A 372 10.45 -3.55 7.93
C HIS A 372 9.04 -3.51 7.35
N LEU A 373 8.84 -3.94 6.10
CA LEU A 373 7.51 -4.04 5.48
C LEU A 373 6.57 -4.88 6.36
N LYS A 374 7.04 -6.08 6.76
CA LYS A 374 6.24 -6.98 7.59
C LYS A 374 5.84 -6.34 8.92
N LEU A 375 6.78 -5.67 9.61
CA LEU A 375 6.47 -4.97 10.86
C LEU A 375 5.41 -3.87 10.68
N VAL A 376 5.49 -3.10 9.60
CA VAL A 376 4.52 -2.04 9.32
C VAL A 376 3.15 -2.63 9.03
N GLN A 377 3.07 -3.67 8.19
CA GLN A 377 1.83 -4.38 7.88
C GLN A 377 1.18 -4.92 9.16
N ASP A 378 1.94 -5.63 9.99
CA ASP A 378 1.44 -6.23 11.24
C ASP A 378 0.98 -5.15 12.24
N SER A 379 1.71 -4.03 12.32
CA SER A 379 1.35 -2.91 13.20
C SER A 379 0.04 -2.24 12.78
N LEU A 380 -0.19 -2.09 11.47
CA LEU A 380 -1.42 -1.48 10.94
C LEU A 380 -2.61 -2.42 11.07
N ALA A 381 -2.43 -3.70 10.73
CA ALA A 381 -3.45 -4.74 10.89
C ALA A 381 -3.91 -4.85 12.35
N ALA A 382 -2.98 -4.82 13.31
CA ALA A 382 -3.30 -4.82 14.75
C ALA A 382 -4.14 -3.62 15.21
N ASN A 383 -4.24 -2.56 14.40
CA ASN A 383 -5.04 -1.36 14.65
C ASN A 383 -6.26 -1.26 13.71
N ASN A 384 -6.62 -2.34 13.01
CA ASN A 384 -7.70 -2.39 12.01
C ASN A 384 -7.53 -1.32 10.92
N ILE A 385 -6.29 -1.17 10.44
CA ILE A 385 -5.93 -0.29 9.33
C ILE A 385 -5.25 -1.16 8.28
N ASN A 386 -5.79 -1.14 7.07
CA ASN A 386 -5.17 -1.79 5.91
C ASN A 386 -4.98 -0.75 4.82
N PHE A 387 -3.95 -0.94 4.01
CA PHE A 387 -3.61 -0.07 2.89
C PHE A 387 -3.66 -0.79 1.55
N ASP A 388 -4.07 -2.06 1.55
CA ASP A 388 -4.61 -2.70 0.37
C ASP A 388 -5.83 -1.91 -0.07
N SER A 389 -5.87 -1.56 -1.35
CA SER A 389 -7.04 -0.89 -1.93
C SER A 389 -8.30 -1.76 -1.84
N THR A 390 -8.17 -3.08 -1.68
CA THR A 390 -9.28 -3.97 -1.33
C THR A 390 -8.80 -5.05 -0.35
N PRO A 391 -8.92 -4.81 0.97
CA PRO A 391 -8.52 -5.79 1.99
C PRO A 391 -9.32 -7.09 1.84
N ARG A 392 -8.67 -8.25 2.00
CA ARG A 392 -9.31 -9.56 1.75
C ARG A 392 -10.50 -9.82 2.66
N GLU A 393 -10.46 -9.35 3.89
CA GLU A 393 -11.53 -9.46 4.89
C GLU A 393 -12.78 -8.63 4.54
N ASP A 394 -12.62 -7.64 3.67
CA ASP A 394 -13.72 -6.83 3.14
C ASP A 394 -14.39 -7.52 1.94
N ILE A 395 -13.87 -8.66 1.45
CA ILE A 395 -14.36 -9.35 0.25
C ILE A 395 -15.30 -10.52 0.61
N VAL A 396 -16.43 -10.59 -0.08
CA VAL A 396 -17.33 -11.75 -0.09
C VAL A 396 -17.53 -12.20 -1.54
N SER A 397 -17.36 -13.48 -1.81
CA SER A 397 -17.54 -14.03 -3.15
C SER A 397 -18.85 -14.77 -3.30
N THR A 398 -19.52 -14.55 -4.43
CA THR A 398 -20.87 -15.09 -4.68
C THR A 398 -21.20 -15.11 -6.17
N ARG A 399 -22.28 -15.79 -6.54
CA ARG A 399 -22.89 -15.68 -7.87
C ARG A 399 -24.28 -15.09 -7.74
N PHE A 400 -24.60 -14.12 -8.61
CA PHE A 400 -25.91 -13.50 -8.60
C PHE A 400 -26.85 -14.21 -9.55
N LYS A 401 -27.86 -14.88 -8.99
CA LYS A 401 -28.93 -15.55 -9.72
C LYS A 401 -30.21 -14.71 -9.67
N CYS A 402 -30.78 -14.35 -10.81
CA CYS A 402 -32.08 -13.70 -10.82
C CYS A 402 -33.19 -14.73 -10.54
N LYS A 403 -34.38 -14.26 -10.14
CA LYS A 403 -35.52 -15.14 -9.82
C LYS A 403 -35.94 -16.05 -10.98
N LYS A 404 -35.70 -15.64 -12.23
CA LYS A 404 -35.96 -16.45 -13.45
C LYS A 404 -34.97 -17.61 -13.63
N GLY A 405 -33.96 -17.74 -12.77
CA GLY A 405 -33.00 -18.84 -12.76
C GLY A 405 -31.72 -18.61 -13.56
N LYS A 406 -31.60 -17.49 -14.28
CA LYS A 406 -30.38 -17.06 -14.96
C LYS A 406 -29.41 -16.38 -14.00
N TYR A 407 -28.14 -16.38 -14.32
CA TYR A 407 -27.07 -15.75 -13.56
C TYR A 407 -26.46 -14.58 -14.32
N ILE A 408 -25.81 -13.68 -13.60
CA ILE A 408 -24.76 -12.87 -14.22
C ILE A 408 -23.65 -13.82 -14.66
N GLY A 409 -23.51 -13.97 -15.97
CA GLY A 409 -22.56 -14.84 -16.64
C GLY A 409 -21.39 -14.05 -17.23
N PRO A 410 -20.50 -14.75 -17.93
CA PRO A 410 -19.30 -14.14 -18.49
C PRO A 410 -19.64 -13.09 -19.54
N ILE A 411 -18.74 -12.13 -19.71
CA ILE A 411 -18.81 -11.15 -20.80
C ILE A 411 -18.58 -11.84 -22.15
N ASP A 412 -19.09 -11.22 -23.23
CA ASP A 412 -18.80 -11.66 -24.58
C ASP A 412 -17.43 -11.11 -25.02
N GLU A 413 -16.41 -11.98 -24.99
CA GLU A 413 -15.03 -11.62 -25.32
C GLU A 413 -14.83 -11.20 -26.79
N SER A 414 -15.81 -11.46 -27.67
CA SER A 414 -15.75 -10.98 -29.05
C SER A 414 -15.89 -9.45 -29.14
N TYR A 415 -16.40 -8.81 -28.08
CA TYR A 415 -16.52 -7.35 -27.96
C TYR A 415 -15.48 -6.78 -27.00
N LYS A 416 -14.25 -6.54 -27.49
CA LYS A 416 -13.23 -5.81 -26.73
C LYS A 416 -13.54 -4.31 -26.73
N SER A 417 -13.81 -3.76 -25.55
CA SER A 417 -14.16 -2.35 -25.34
C SER A 417 -13.60 -1.85 -24.01
N ILE A 418 -13.77 -0.58 -23.68
CA ILE A 418 -13.58 -0.08 -22.30
C ILE A 418 -14.86 -0.23 -21.45
N GLN A 419 -15.98 -0.58 -22.09
CA GLN A 419 -17.27 -0.84 -21.44
C GLN A 419 -17.60 -2.32 -21.64
N TYR A 420 -17.46 -3.10 -20.57
CA TYR A 420 -17.72 -4.54 -20.61
C TYR A 420 -19.10 -4.85 -20.05
N TYR A 421 -19.99 -5.35 -20.90
CA TYR A 421 -21.39 -5.56 -20.56
C TYR A 421 -21.59 -7.01 -20.06
N PRO A 422 -21.94 -7.22 -18.78
CA PRO A 422 -22.31 -8.53 -18.28
C PRO A 422 -23.55 -9.08 -19.01
N GLN A 423 -23.57 -10.40 -19.22
CA GLN A 423 -24.68 -11.09 -19.88
C GLN A 423 -25.41 -12.02 -18.91
N MET A 424 -26.72 -12.18 -19.10
CA MET A 424 -27.47 -13.17 -18.35
C MET A 424 -27.34 -14.56 -18.99
N GLN A 425 -26.89 -15.56 -18.22
CA GLN A 425 -26.57 -16.91 -18.72
C GLN A 425 -27.12 -18.00 -17.80
N ASP A 426 -27.09 -19.27 -18.24
CA ASP A 426 -27.49 -20.43 -17.40
C ASP A 426 -26.43 -20.81 -16.34
N ARG A 427 -25.19 -20.40 -16.55
CA ARG A 427 -24.08 -20.57 -15.60
C ARG A 427 -23.54 -19.20 -15.19
N GLY A 428 -23.40 -18.99 -13.88
CA GLY A 428 -22.87 -17.75 -13.33
C GLY A 428 -21.37 -17.77 -13.13
N ILE A 429 -20.76 -16.60 -13.24
CA ILE A 429 -19.38 -16.35 -12.79
C ILE A 429 -19.36 -15.97 -11.32
N THR A 430 -18.24 -16.20 -10.65
CA THR A 430 -17.99 -15.67 -9.31
C THR A 430 -17.71 -14.18 -9.38
N LEU A 431 -18.43 -13.41 -8.59
CA LEU A 431 -18.27 -11.99 -8.41
C LEU A 431 -17.81 -11.71 -6.98
N GLN A 432 -16.99 -10.67 -6.81
CA GLN A 432 -16.60 -10.16 -5.51
C GLN A 432 -17.50 -9.00 -5.11
N ILE A 433 -18.09 -9.12 -3.93
CA ILE A 433 -18.69 -8.02 -3.18
C ILE A 433 -17.61 -7.44 -2.28
N ILE A 434 -17.36 -6.15 -2.43
CA ILE A 434 -16.42 -5.42 -1.59
C ILE A 434 -17.22 -4.60 -0.58
N LYS A 435 -17.05 -4.92 0.70
CA LYS A 435 -17.68 -4.27 1.85
C LYS A 435 -16.86 -3.06 2.29
N GLN A 436 -17.51 -2.12 2.99
CA GLN A 436 -16.79 -1.01 3.63
C GLN A 436 -16.16 -1.40 4.98
N THR A 437 -16.57 -2.52 5.57
CA THR A 437 -16.14 -2.95 6.91
C THR A 437 -15.95 -4.47 6.98
N PRO A 438 -15.01 -4.96 7.81
CA PRO A 438 -14.59 -6.38 7.83
C PRO A 438 -15.54 -7.27 8.65
N ARG A 439 -16.82 -6.90 8.71
CA ARG A 439 -17.87 -7.65 9.40
C ARG A 439 -18.70 -8.44 8.40
N LEU A 440 -19.57 -9.32 8.91
CA LEU A 440 -20.57 -10.01 8.11
C LEU A 440 -21.38 -9.03 7.25
N LEU A 441 -21.66 -9.43 6.01
CA LEU A 441 -22.49 -8.66 5.09
C LEU A 441 -23.91 -8.53 5.64
N THR A 442 -24.41 -7.30 5.76
CA THR A 442 -25.77 -7.03 6.27
C THR A 442 -26.58 -6.15 5.35
N SER A 443 -27.91 -6.32 5.43
CA SER A 443 -28.88 -5.46 4.75
C SER A 443 -28.68 -4.00 5.16
N GLY A 444 -28.51 -3.15 4.16
CA GLY A 444 -28.23 -1.72 4.29
C GLY A 444 -26.78 -1.35 3.97
N ASP A 445 -25.88 -2.33 3.87
CA ASP A 445 -24.46 -2.09 3.58
C ASP A 445 -24.29 -1.49 2.18
N ILE A 446 -23.39 -0.53 2.06
CA ILE A 446 -22.92 0.01 0.78
C ILE A 446 -21.77 -0.88 0.33
N ILE A 447 -21.87 -1.39 -0.89
CA ILE A 447 -20.92 -2.33 -1.49
C ILE A 447 -20.50 -1.89 -2.89
N GLU A 448 -19.39 -2.45 -3.35
CA GLU A 448 -19.00 -2.48 -4.77
C GLU A 448 -19.08 -3.92 -5.29
N ILE A 449 -19.34 -4.09 -6.60
CA ILE A 449 -19.41 -5.40 -7.25
C ILE A 449 -18.31 -5.48 -8.30
N LYS A 450 -17.42 -6.47 -8.16
CA LYS A 450 -16.24 -6.67 -9.00
C LYS A 450 -16.29 -8.01 -9.72
N THR A 451 -15.92 -8.03 -11.01
CA THR A 451 -15.66 -9.26 -11.76
C THR A 451 -14.18 -9.64 -11.68
N LEU A 452 -13.91 -10.95 -11.73
CA LEU A 452 -12.56 -11.53 -11.76
C LEU A 452 -12.13 -11.95 -13.17
N GLU A 453 -12.95 -11.68 -14.18
CA GLU A 453 -12.66 -12.02 -15.56
C GLU A 453 -11.45 -11.23 -16.08
N SER A 454 -10.38 -11.94 -16.43
CA SER A 454 -9.11 -11.35 -16.92
C SER A 454 -9.30 -10.44 -18.13
N THR A 455 -10.30 -10.73 -18.98
CA THR A 455 -10.61 -9.96 -20.19
C THR A 455 -11.02 -8.51 -19.89
N THR A 456 -11.57 -8.24 -18.70
CA THR A 456 -11.93 -6.86 -18.30
C THR A 456 -10.72 -6.01 -17.91
N GLY A 457 -9.58 -6.64 -17.58
CA GLY A 457 -8.40 -5.96 -17.07
C GLY A 457 -8.74 -5.04 -15.88
N LYS A 458 -8.52 -3.74 -16.06
CA LYS A 458 -8.81 -2.72 -15.03
C LYS A 458 -10.26 -2.20 -15.00
N TYR A 459 -11.09 -2.60 -15.97
CA TYR A 459 -12.48 -2.16 -16.11
C TYR A 459 -13.43 -3.19 -15.51
N ASN A 460 -13.29 -3.46 -14.20
CA ASN A 460 -13.86 -4.63 -13.55
C ASN A 460 -14.91 -4.31 -12.46
N PHE A 461 -15.31 -3.06 -12.29
CA PHE A 461 -16.31 -2.64 -11.29
C PHE A 461 -17.66 -2.30 -11.94
N LEU A 462 -18.72 -2.98 -11.49
CA LEU A 462 -20.05 -2.87 -12.07
C LEU A 462 -20.71 -1.53 -11.70
N GLY A 463 -21.03 -0.73 -12.72
CA GLY A 463 -21.75 0.53 -12.56
C GLY A 463 -23.12 0.55 -13.22
N ALA A 464 -23.97 1.43 -12.71
CA ALA A 464 -25.14 1.95 -13.43
C ALA A 464 -24.76 3.25 -14.15
N TRP A 465 -25.23 3.45 -15.36
CA TRP A 465 -24.80 4.55 -16.22
C TRP A 465 -26.02 5.23 -16.85
N GLU A 466 -25.80 6.38 -17.51
CA GLU A 466 -26.89 7.05 -18.25
C GLU A 466 -27.34 6.23 -19.49
N THR A 467 -26.61 5.18 -19.83
CA THR A 467 -27.01 4.20 -20.83
C THR A 467 -28.03 3.23 -20.24
N THR A 468 -28.84 2.62 -21.10
CA THR A 468 -29.85 1.65 -20.66
C THR A 468 -29.27 0.38 -20.04
N SER A 469 -27.98 0.08 -20.26
CA SER A 469 -27.32 -1.13 -19.74
C SER A 469 -26.27 -0.81 -18.68
N LEU A 470 -26.17 -1.68 -17.66
CA LEU A 470 -25.02 -1.72 -16.75
C LEU A 470 -23.79 -2.27 -17.48
N TYR A 471 -22.61 -1.77 -17.10
CA TYR A 471 -21.33 -2.31 -17.56
C TYR A 471 -20.25 -2.14 -16.50
N TYR A 472 -19.22 -2.98 -16.58
CA TYR A 472 -18.02 -2.86 -15.77
C TYR A 472 -17.12 -1.74 -16.28
N TYR A 473 -16.53 -1.00 -15.34
CA TYR A 473 -15.64 0.12 -15.62
C TYR A 473 -14.56 0.29 -14.53
N LEU A 474 -13.74 1.33 -14.65
CA LEU A 474 -12.70 1.68 -13.68
C LEU A 474 -13.32 2.00 -12.32
N ARG A 475 -12.77 1.44 -11.23
CA ARG A 475 -13.29 1.58 -9.85
C ARG A 475 -13.61 3.02 -9.42
N ALA A 476 -12.71 3.95 -9.72
CA ALA A 476 -12.78 5.33 -9.22
C ALA A 476 -13.34 6.33 -10.24
N TYR A 477 -14.01 5.87 -11.29
CA TYR A 477 -14.55 6.77 -12.32
C TYR A 477 -15.79 7.53 -11.84
N ASP A 478 -16.80 6.85 -11.31
CA ASP A 478 -17.91 7.52 -10.62
C ASP A 478 -18.38 6.61 -9.49
N LEU A 479 -17.85 6.87 -8.29
CA LEU A 479 -18.12 6.06 -7.10
C LEU A 479 -19.61 5.98 -6.79
N SER A 480 -20.37 7.05 -7.04
CA SER A 480 -21.81 7.04 -6.77
C SER A 480 -22.55 6.09 -7.72
N LYS A 481 -22.11 5.98 -8.97
CA LYS A 481 -22.67 5.08 -9.99
C LYS A 481 -22.27 3.63 -9.81
N GLN A 482 -21.16 3.37 -9.15
CA GLN A 482 -20.59 2.02 -8.94
C GLN A 482 -20.84 1.46 -7.53
N LYS A 483 -21.43 2.26 -6.64
CA LYS A 483 -21.85 1.84 -5.30
C LYS A 483 -23.31 1.39 -5.28
N TRP A 484 -23.54 0.30 -4.56
CA TRP A 484 -24.83 -0.34 -4.42
C TRP A 484 -25.14 -0.55 -2.94
N GLN A 485 -26.32 -0.16 -2.49
CA GLN A 485 -26.84 -0.59 -1.20
C GLN A 485 -27.51 -1.95 -1.36
N ILE A 486 -27.03 -2.95 -0.63
CA ILE A 486 -27.62 -4.29 -0.64
C ILE A 486 -28.75 -4.39 0.39
N GLU A 487 -29.92 -4.86 -0.02
CA GLU A 487 -31.10 -4.96 0.85
C GLU A 487 -31.65 -6.39 0.84
N LYS A 488 -31.81 -6.98 2.03
CA LYS A 488 -32.41 -8.31 2.18
C LYS A 488 -33.93 -8.21 2.03
N VAL A 489 -34.51 -9.02 1.14
CA VAL A 489 -35.95 -8.99 0.82
C VAL A 489 -36.79 -9.56 1.96
N ASP A 490 -36.37 -10.69 2.53
CA ASP A 490 -37.04 -11.34 3.66
C ASP A 490 -36.13 -11.32 4.88
N SER A 491 -36.10 -10.19 5.59
CA SER A 491 -35.22 -10.08 6.75
C SER A 491 -35.65 -11.01 7.89
N GLY A 492 -36.95 -11.29 8.07
CA GLY A 492 -37.44 -12.15 9.15
C GLY A 492 -36.95 -11.73 10.56
N GLY A 493 -36.51 -10.47 10.71
CA GLY A 493 -35.83 -9.94 11.90
C GLY A 493 -34.29 -9.92 11.84
N SER A 494 -33.64 -10.77 11.03
CA SER A 494 -32.18 -10.76 10.84
C SER A 494 -31.75 -9.86 9.68
N LYS A 495 -30.73 -9.05 9.92
CA LYS A 495 -30.10 -8.22 8.87
C LYS A 495 -28.94 -8.93 8.16
N ALA A 496 -28.43 -10.04 8.69
CA ALA A 496 -27.32 -10.77 8.06
C ALA A 496 -27.75 -11.37 6.71
N ILE A 497 -26.87 -11.28 5.72
CA ILE A 497 -27.04 -11.82 4.38
C ILE A 497 -26.18 -13.08 4.25
N ASN A 498 -26.81 -14.19 3.90
CA ASN A 498 -26.20 -15.52 3.76
C ASN A 498 -26.44 -16.09 2.36
N ALA A 499 -25.74 -17.19 2.03
CA ALA A 499 -26.04 -17.96 0.84
C ALA A 499 -27.52 -18.38 0.79
N GLY A 500 -28.13 -18.24 -0.38
CA GLY A 500 -29.55 -18.53 -0.64
C GLY A 500 -30.50 -17.39 -0.29
N ASP A 501 -30.05 -16.35 0.41
CA ASP A 501 -30.91 -15.20 0.72
C ASP A 501 -31.30 -14.44 -0.55
N ARG A 502 -32.53 -13.91 -0.51
CA ARG A 502 -33.06 -13.00 -1.53
C ARG A 502 -32.67 -11.57 -1.20
N VAL A 503 -32.04 -10.89 -2.14
CA VAL A 503 -31.58 -9.51 -2.01
C VAL A 503 -32.02 -8.67 -3.20
N ARG A 504 -31.93 -7.34 -3.04
CA ARG A 504 -31.98 -6.36 -4.12
C ARG A 504 -30.87 -5.35 -3.94
N PHE A 505 -30.41 -4.78 -5.04
CA PHE A 505 -29.30 -3.83 -5.06
C PHE A 505 -29.82 -2.47 -5.50
N LYS A 506 -29.68 -1.46 -4.65
CA LYS A 506 -30.12 -0.09 -4.89
C LYS A 506 -28.89 0.76 -5.24
N ASN A 507 -28.83 1.29 -6.45
CA ASN A 507 -27.74 2.18 -6.87
C ASN A 507 -27.74 3.47 -6.04
N MET A 508 -26.56 3.98 -5.71
CA MET A 508 -26.40 5.18 -4.88
C MET A 508 -26.51 6.50 -5.67
N HIS A 509 -26.53 6.46 -7.00
CA HIS A 509 -26.62 7.65 -7.87
C HIS A 509 -28.04 7.94 -8.37
N PHE A 510 -28.78 6.92 -8.80
CA PHE A 510 -30.06 7.09 -9.48
C PHE A 510 -31.24 7.02 -8.52
N ASP A 511 -31.89 8.15 -8.21
CA ASP A 511 -33.00 8.18 -7.26
C ASP A 511 -34.32 7.60 -7.80
N GLN A 512 -34.60 7.82 -9.10
CA GLN A 512 -35.88 7.43 -9.71
C GLN A 512 -35.93 5.94 -10.05
N GLU A 513 -34.83 5.41 -10.59
CA GLU A 513 -34.71 4.02 -11.05
C GLU A 513 -33.46 3.36 -10.46
N PRO A 514 -33.38 3.14 -9.14
CA PRO A 514 -32.13 2.69 -8.51
C PRO A 514 -31.89 1.18 -8.60
N TYR A 515 -32.93 0.35 -8.77
CA TYR A 515 -32.81 -1.08 -8.48
C TYR A 515 -32.26 -1.86 -9.67
N MET A 516 -31.13 -2.55 -9.48
CA MET A 516 -30.54 -3.44 -10.50
C MET A 516 -31.53 -4.54 -10.89
N CYS A 517 -31.78 -4.69 -12.19
CA CYS A 517 -32.71 -5.68 -12.70
C CYS A 517 -32.30 -6.26 -14.06
N THR A 518 -32.94 -7.38 -14.42
CA THR A 518 -32.83 -7.96 -15.75
C THR A 518 -33.88 -7.36 -16.70
N TYR A 519 -33.49 -7.08 -17.93
CA TYR A 519 -34.39 -6.68 -19.02
C TYR A 519 -34.28 -7.63 -20.21
N ASP A 520 -35.42 -8.15 -20.66
CA ASP A 520 -35.50 -9.02 -21.84
C ASP A 520 -35.69 -8.17 -23.10
N TYR A 521 -34.72 -8.23 -24.02
CA TYR A 521 -34.77 -7.49 -25.27
C TYR A 521 -35.66 -8.19 -26.29
N TRP A 522 -36.48 -7.42 -27.01
CA TRP A 522 -37.51 -7.95 -27.92
C TRP A 522 -36.95 -8.71 -29.13
N MET A 523 -35.68 -8.48 -29.52
CA MET A 523 -34.98 -9.26 -30.56
C MET A 523 -34.27 -10.51 -30.01
N GLY A 524 -34.45 -10.83 -28.73
CA GLY A 524 -33.75 -11.89 -28.02
C GLY A 524 -32.59 -11.37 -27.17
N GLY A 525 -32.30 -12.09 -26.08
CA GLY A 525 -31.26 -11.75 -25.10
C GLY A 525 -31.79 -11.03 -23.86
N THR A 526 -31.05 -11.14 -22.76
CA THR A 526 -31.37 -10.48 -21.49
C THR A 526 -30.13 -9.74 -21.01
N TYR A 527 -30.28 -8.43 -20.73
CA TYR A 527 -29.20 -7.59 -20.23
C TYR A 527 -29.55 -7.01 -18.85
N LEU A 528 -28.56 -6.41 -18.20
CA LEU A 528 -28.71 -5.77 -16.91
C LEU A 528 -29.02 -4.28 -17.06
N THR A 529 -30.06 -3.81 -16.37
CA THR A 529 -30.47 -2.39 -16.31
C THR A 529 -30.86 -2.00 -14.87
N THR A 530 -31.35 -0.78 -14.66
CA THR A 530 -31.99 -0.37 -13.40
C THR A 530 -33.46 -0.02 -13.61
N GLN A 531 -34.25 -0.06 -12.54
CA GLN A 531 -35.67 0.29 -12.57
C GLN A 531 -36.17 0.87 -11.24
N ALA A 532 -37.33 1.53 -11.26
CA ALA A 532 -37.95 2.11 -10.07
C ALA A 532 -38.44 1.06 -9.05
N ASN A 533 -39.05 -0.03 -9.54
CA ASN A 533 -39.70 -1.03 -8.68
C ASN A 533 -38.76 -2.18 -8.29
N GLY A 534 -38.11 -2.04 -7.13
CA GLY A 534 -37.26 -3.06 -6.52
C GLY A 534 -37.97 -4.31 -5.99
N SER A 535 -39.31 -4.37 -6.04
CA SER A 535 -40.10 -5.54 -5.62
C SER A 535 -40.49 -6.45 -6.79
N SER A 536 -40.16 -6.07 -8.03
CA SER A 536 -40.44 -6.92 -9.18
C SER A 536 -39.49 -8.11 -9.24
N ASP A 537 -39.96 -9.20 -9.83
CA ASP A 537 -39.18 -10.45 -9.99
C ASP A 537 -37.87 -10.25 -10.76
N ASN A 538 -37.80 -9.21 -11.61
CA ASN A 538 -36.61 -8.86 -12.37
C ASN A 538 -35.53 -8.17 -11.52
N ALA A 539 -35.88 -7.57 -10.36
CA ALA A 539 -34.95 -6.88 -9.45
C ALA A 539 -34.54 -7.73 -8.22
N ILE A 540 -35.09 -8.94 -8.08
CA ILE A 540 -34.75 -9.84 -6.98
C ILE A 540 -33.65 -10.80 -7.40
N TRP A 541 -32.59 -10.81 -6.59
CA TRP A 541 -31.40 -11.62 -6.77
C TRP A 541 -31.27 -12.63 -5.63
N ILE A 542 -30.70 -13.79 -5.92
CA ILE A 542 -30.37 -14.84 -4.97
C ILE A 542 -28.85 -14.91 -4.89
N MET A 543 -28.34 -14.88 -3.67
CA MET A 543 -26.91 -15.04 -3.35
C MET A 543 -26.54 -16.53 -3.49
N ASP A 544 -26.16 -16.97 -4.69
CA ASP A 544 -25.88 -18.39 -4.95
C ASP A 544 -24.40 -18.72 -4.70
N GLY A 545 -24.15 -19.43 -3.60
CA GLY A 545 -22.82 -19.54 -3.01
C GLY A 545 -22.45 -18.24 -2.30
N LEU A 546 -21.95 -18.32 -1.07
CA LEU A 546 -21.44 -17.16 -0.35
C LEU A 546 -20.24 -17.63 0.46
N THR A 547 -19.06 -17.22 0.03
CA THR A 547 -17.80 -17.48 0.73
C THR A 547 -17.27 -16.13 1.21
N GLU A 548 -17.18 -15.97 2.53
CA GLU A 548 -16.25 -15.01 3.08
C GLU A 548 -14.88 -15.69 2.93
N PHE A 549 -13.95 -15.06 2.22
CA PHE A 549 -12.66 -15.60 1.74
C PHE A 549 -12.73 -16.45 0.45
N ASP A 550 -12.16 -15.90 -0.63
CA ASP A 550 -11.71 -16.67 -1.79
C ASP A 550 -10.19 -16.89 -1.70
N ILE A 551 -9.77 -18.15 -1.81
CA ILE A 551 -8.39 -18.52 -2.10
C ILE A 551 -8.17 -18.28 -3.59
N ASN A 552 -7.57 -17.14 -3.95
CA ASN A 552 -6.96 -17.00 -5.27
C ASN A 552 -5.70 -17.88 -5.30
N ILE A 553 -5.80 -19.05 -5.92
CA ILE A 553 -4.62 -19.82 -6.34
C ILE A 553 -4.04 -19.08 -7.54
N VAL A 554 -3.08 -18.19 -7.29
CA VAL A 554 -2.21 -17.69 -8.34
C VAL A 554 -1.36 -18.89 -8.77
N THR A 555 -1.60 -19.38 -9.98
CA THR A 555 -0.69 -20.33 -10.63
C THR A 555 0.45 -19.53 -11.24
N ASP A 556 1.27 -18.94 -10.39
CA ASP A 556 2.61 -18.55 -10.79
C ASP A 556 3.50 -19.77 -10.58
N ASP A 557 4.24 -20.13 -11.62
CA ASP A 557 5.09 -21.34 -11.72
C ASP A 557 6.22 -21.41 -10.69
N TYR A 558 6.26 -20.54 -9.69
CA TYR A 558 7.27 -20.53 -8.64
C TYR A 558 6.71 -19.96 -7.35
N PHE A 559 6.16 -20.79 -6.45
CA PHE A 559 6.31 -20.58 -4.99
C PHE A 559 6.04 -21.86 -4.19
N ARG A 560 6.93 -22.13 -3.24
CA ARG A 560 6.82 -23.17 -2.20
C ARG A 560 6.40 -22.52 -0.87
N SER A 561 5.49 -23.21 -0.20
CA SER A 561 5.22 -23.30 1.24
C SER A 561 5.01 -22.01 2.02
N ASP A 562 3.75 -21.69 2.29
CA ASP A 562 3.32 -21.05 3.54
C ASP A 562 2.13 -21.81 4.13
N ILE A 563 2.12 -21.91 5.46
CA ILE A 563 1.18 -22.65 6.30
C ILE A 563 -0.21 -21.99 6.20
N ILE A 564 -1.23 -22.73 5.76
CA ILE A 564 -2.63 -22.30 5.80
C ILE A 564 -3.32 -23.03 6.95
N ASP A 565 -3.66 -22.30 8.00
CA ASP A 565 -4.58 -22.76 9.04
C ASP A 565 -6.01 -22.51 8.53
N LEU A 566 -6.73 -23.57 8.16
CA LEU A 566 -8.08 -23.49 7.61
C LEU A 566 -9.10 -23.64 8.74
N ASP A 567 -9.66 -22.51 9.19
CA ASP A 567 -10.85 -22.50 10.05
C ASP A 567 -12.12 -22.82 9.24
N THR A 568 -13.09 -23.37 9.95
CA THR A 568 -14.09 -24.35 9.56
C THR A 568 -15.38 -23.74 9.02
N SER A 569 -15.56 -23.66 7.69
CA SER A 569 -16.86 -23.85 7.00
C SER A 569 -16.77 -23.59 5.50
N THR A 570 -16.26 -24.52 4.70
CA THR A 570 -16.23 -24.36 3.23
C THR A 570 -16.49 -25.68 2.53
N ARG A 571 -17.49 -25.73 1.65
CA ARG A 571 -17.68 -26.82 0.67
C ARG A 571 -16.95 -26.42 -0.61
N ILE A 572 -16.02 -27.28 -1.03
CA ILE A 572 -15.18 -27.03 -2.21
C ILE A 572 -15.79 -27.78 -3.41
N HIS A 573 -15.97 -27.07 -4.52
CA HIS A 573 -16.37 -27.63 -5.80
C HIS A 573 -15.19 -27.51 -6.77
N ASP A 574 -14.73 -28.67 -7.25
CA ASP A 574 -13.73 -28.93 -8.30
C ASP A 574 -12.26 -29.17 -7.85
N ASP A 575 -11.52 -29.89 -8.70
CA ASP A 575 -10.30 -30.67 -8.40
C ASP A 575 -9.25 -29.94 -7.56
N ILE A 576 -9.06 -30.40 -6.33
CA ILE A 576 -8.09 -29.84 -5.37
C ILE A 576 -6.73 -30.55 -5.54
N LYS A 577 -5.68 -29.78 -5.84
CA LYS A 577 -4.30 -30.22 -5.61
C LYS A 577 -3.90 -29.87 -4.18
N ILE A 578 -3.94 -30.86 -3.29
CA ILE A 578 -3.48 -30.72 -1.90
C ILE A 578 -2.00 -31.12 -1.85
N TYR A 579 -1.11 -30.19 -1.52
CA TYR A 579 0.30 -30.49 -1.23
C TYR A 579 0.41 -30.86 0.26
N GLY A 580 0.67 -32.13 0.57
CA GLY A 580 0.85 -32.60 1.94
C GLY A 580 2.20 -32.22 2.52
N ILE A 581 2.25 -31.99 3.84
CA ILE A 581 3.51 -31.83 4.58
C ILE A 581 4.20 -33.18 4.64
N ILE A 582 5.43 -33.20 4.15
CA ILE A 582 6.35 -34.33 4.25
C ILE A 582 7.15 -34.13 5.54
N ASP A 583 7.14 -35.11 6.45
CA ASP A 583 7.99 -35.02 7.65
C ASP A 583 9.48 -35.13 7.27
N SER A 584 10.37 -34.85 8.23
CA SER A 584 11.83 -34.94 8.01
C SER A 584 12.35 -36.33 7.59
N ASN A 585 11.49 -37.35 7.55
CA ASN A 585 11.80 -38.72 7.12
C ASN A 585 11.08 -39.15 5.83
N ASN A 586 10.52 -38.20 5.06
CA ASN A 586 9.77 -38.48 3.84
C ASN A 586 8.46 -39.27 4.02
N ASN A 587 7.88 -39.27 5.21
CA ASN A 587 6.57 -39.88 5.45
C ASN A 587 5.46 -38.83 5.38
N VAL A 588 4.38 -39.18 4.70
CA VAL A 588 3.14 -38.40 4.69
C VAL A 588 2.31 -38.82 5.89
N ASP A 589 1.90 -37.88 6.73
CA ASP A 589 0.99 -38.15 7.85
C ASP A 589 -0.44 -38.36 7.33
N ILE A 590 -0.69 -39.59 6.87
CA ILE A 590 -1.95 -40.02 6.28
C ILE A 590 -3.11 -39.88 7.28
N ASN A 591 -2.86 -39.99 8.59
CA ASN A 591 -3.93 -39.94 9.59
C ASN A 591 -4.44 -38.52 9.81
N ASN A 592 -3.55 -37.52 9.83
CA ASN A 592 -3.95 -36.12 9.88
C ASN A 592 -4.62 -35.68 8.58
N LEU A 593 -4.11 -36.13 7.42
CA LEU A 593 -4.73 -35.85 6.12
C LEU A 593 -6.15 -36.45 6.04
N ARG A 594 -6.33 -37.68 6.52
CA ARG A 594 -7.63 -38.37 6.55
C ARG A 594 -8.60 -37.70 7.53
N THR A 595 -8.13 -37.25 8.69
CA THR A 595 -8.95 -36.52 9.66
C THR A 595 -9.41 -35.17 9.10
N ALA A 596 -8.53 -34.43 8.41
CA ALA A 596 -8.89 -33.18 7.74
C ALA A 596 -9.93 -33.38 6.62
N LEU A 597 -9.84 -34.50 5.88
CA LEU A 597 -10.73 -34.81 4.75
C LEU A 597 -12.08 -35.41 5.20
N ASP A 598 -12.11 -36.23 6.24
CA ASP A 598 -13.35 -36.74 6.86
C ASP A 598 -14.18 -35.59 7.46
N ASN A 599 -13.51 -34.58 8.02
CA ASN A 599 -14.16 -33.39 8.58
C ASN A 599 -14.82 -32.48 7.52
N ILE A 600 -14.46 -32.59 6.24
CA ILE A 600 -15.10 -31.88 5.12
C ILE A 600 -16.08 -32.76 4.30
N GLY A 601 -16.32 -34.00 4.74
CA GLY A 601 -17.38 -34.86 4.22
C GLY A 601 -17.07 -35.60 2.91
N LEU A 602 -15.79 -35.84 2.58
CA LEU A 602 -15.37 -36.60 1.39
C LEU A 602 -15.01 -38.05 1.78
N GLY A 603 -15.81 -39.01 1.30
CA GLY A 603 -15.91 -40.34 1.92
C GLY A 603 -14.87 -41.42 1.58
N PHE A 604 -14.04 -41.31 0.54
CA PHE A 604 -13.03 -42.35 0.22
C PHE A 604 -11.84 -41.79 -0.58
N ILE A 605 -10.63 -42.24 -0.26
CA ILE A 605 -9.38 -41.92 -0.99
C ILE A 605 -8.76 -43.23 -1.50
N HIS A 606 -8.41 -43.28 -2.79
CA HIS A 606 -7.50 -44.28 -3.34
C HIS A 606 -6.10 -43.65 -3.42
N VAL A 607 -5.15 -44.13 -2.62
CA VAL A 607 -3.75 -43.70 -2.69
C VAL A 607 -3.00 -44.74 -3.51
N ALA A 608 -2.48 -44.36 -4.68
CA ALA A 608 -1.54 -45.17 -5.45
C ALA A 608 -0.16 -44.54 -5.36
N LEU A 609 0.77 -45.24 -4.70
CA LEU A 609 2.20 -44.92 -4.78
C LEU A 609 2.73 -45.57 -6.05
N THR A 610 3.34 -44.79 -6.95
CA THR A 610 4.10 -45.35 -8.06
C THR A 610 5.54 -45.51 -7.60
N ASP A 611 6.12 -46.70 -7.80
CA ASP A 611 7.42 -47.10 -7.24
C ASP A 611 8.62 -46.29 -7.79
N ASP A 612 8.42 -45.48 -8.83
CA ASP A 612 9.47 -44.71 -9.50
C ASP A 612 9.17 -43.21 -9.44
N GLN A 613 9.44 -42.59 -8.28
CA GLN A 613 9.93 -41.21 -8.04
C GLN A 613 9.37 -40.68 -6.69
N LYS A 614 10.25 -40.61 -5.68
CA LYS A 614 9.94 -40.31 -4.27
C LYS A 614 9.63 -38.83 -3.94
N GLU A 615 8.91 -38.10 -4.80
CA GLU A 615 8.58 -36.68 -4.49
C GLU A 615 7.13 -36.25 -4.81
N GLN A 616 6.27 -37.13 -5.32
CA GLN A 616 4.89 -36.74 -5.66
C GLN A 616 3.86 -37.78 -5.22
N VAL A 617 2.91 -37.36 -4.37
CA VAL A 617 1.70 -38.14 -4.05
C VAL A 617 0.58 -37.66 -4.97
N TYR A 618 0.03 -38.57 -5.77
CA TYR A 618 -1.15 -38.30 -6.58
C TYR A 618 -2.41 -38.71 -5.81
N ILE A 619 -3.28 -37.73 -5.52
CA ILE A 619 -4.59 -37.97 -4.94
C ILE A 619 -5.61 -37.81 -6.06
N GLN A 620 -6.20 -38.92 -6.52
CA GLN A 620 -7.30 -38.88 -7.49
C GLN A 620 -8.63 -38.88 -6.72
N LEU A 621 -9.34 -37.77 -6.76
CA LEU A 621 -10.68 -37.64 -6.19
C LEU A 621 -11.70 -38.10 -7.25
N GLN A 622 -12.38 -39.23 -7.02
CA GLN A 622 -13.53 -39.63 -7.84
C GLN A 622 -14.82 -39.13 -7.20
N LYS A 623 -15.58 -38.31 -7.95
CA LYS A 623 -16.94 -37.91 -7.57
C LYS A 623 -17.85 -39.14 -7.61
N ILE A 624 -18.36 -39.57 -6.45
CA ILE A 624 -19.51 -40.49 -6.42
C ILE A 624 -20.73 -39.63 -6.79
N VAL A 625 -21.22 -39.81 -8.01
CA VAL A 625 -22.55 -39.34 -8.37
C VAL A 625 -23.55 -40.27 -7.69
N ASN A 626 -24.37 -39.71 -6.80
CA ASN A 626 -25.75 -40.13 -6.55
C ASN A 626 -26.55 -38.94 -6.05
#